data_AF-A0A927Z1L9-F1
#
_entry.id   AF-A0A927Z1L9-F1
#
_cell.length_a   1.000
_cell.length_b   1.000
_cell.length_c   1.000
_cell.angle_alpha   90.00
_cell.angle_beta   90.00
_cell.angle_gamma   90.00
#
_symmetry.space_group_name_H-M   'P 1'
#
loop_
_entity.id
_entity.type
_entity.pdbx_description
1 polymer ?
#
loop_
_entity_poly.entity_id
_entity_poly.type
_entity_poly.pdbx_seq_one_letter_code
_entity_poly.pdbx_strand_id
1 'polypeptide(L)'
;MSLDSIKVYHRCGGCGKKQEFVNSGKFRVNANGNRVDVWLIYRCKKCKHSWNLAIYERTKPSKIKQEDYELFLENDYELALKYGYDIDFLKRNNAEFR
;
A
#
# COMPACT_ATOMS: atom_id res chain seq x y z
N MET A 1 -9.26 -19.66 12.12
CA MET A 1 -8.67 -18.61 12.97
C MET A 1 -9.23 -17.28 12.48
N SER A 2 -10.19 -16.70 13.21
CA SER A 2 -10.67 -15.35 12.91
C SER A 2 -9.60 -14.36 13.35
N LEU A 3 -8.72 -13.98 12.44
CA LEU A 3 -7.79 -12.89 12.64
C LEU A 3 -8.57 -11.60 12.45
N ASP A 4 -8.77 -10.84 13.53
CA ASP A 4 -9.21 -9.46 13.43
C ASP A 4 -8.24 -8.72 12.50
N SER A 5 -8.68 -8.46 11.27
CA SER A 5 -7.91 -7.72 10.27
C SER A 5 -7.65 -6.31 10.80
N ILE A 6 -6.39 -5.86 10.78
CA ILE A 6 -6.02 -4.49 11.13
C ILE A 6 -6.90 -3.52 10.33
N LYS A 7 -7.72 -2.72 11.04
CA LYS A 7 -8.58 -1.72 10.40
C LYS A 7 -7.79 -0.44 10.22
N VAL A 8 -7.55 -0.06 8.97
CA VAL A 8 -6.77 1.13 8.62
C VAL A 8 -7.69 2.32 8.38
N TYR A 9 -7.31 3.48 8.94
CA TYR A 9 -8.03 4.75 8.81
C TYR A 9 -7.09 5.85 8.33
N HIS A 10 -7.62 6.71 7.47
CA HIS A 10 -6.93 7.90 6.96
C HIS A 10 -7.94 8.98 6.56
N ARG A 11 -7.50 10.24 6.44
CA ARG A 11 -8.34 11.31 5.88
C ARG A 11 -8.53 11.08 4.39
N CYS A 12 -9.76 10.83 3.97
CA CYS A 12 -10.05 10.57 2.57
C CYS A 12 -10.13 11.88 1.77
N GLY A 13 -9.33 12.01 0.70
CA GLY A 13 -9.39 13.15 -0.21
C GLY A 13 -10.75 13.34 -0.88
N GLY A 14 -11.41 12.25 -1.26
CA GLY A 14 -12.76 12.30 -1.86
C GLY A 14 -13.90 12.56 -0.87
N CYS A 15 -13.76 12.19 0.41
CA CYS A 15 -14.80 12.43 1.42
C CYS A 15 -14.56 13.68 2.30
N GLY A 16 -13.35 14.25 2.27
CA GLY A 16 -12.93 15.36 3.13
C GLY A 16 -12.72 15.01 4.61
N LYS A 17 -13.09 13.80 5.05
CA LYS A 17 -13.06 13.34 6.44
C LYS A 17 -12.38 11.98 6.60
N LYS A 18 -12.04 11.62 7.85
CA LYS A 18 -11.50 10.31 8.21
C LYS A 18 -12.47 9.20 7.78
N GLN A 19 -11.94 8.17 7.13
CA GLN A 19 -12.68 7.00 6.67
C GLN A 19 -11.82 5.75 6.87
N GLU A 20 -12.48 4.59 6.91
CA GLU A 20 -11.82 3.29 6.82
C GLU A 20 -11.31 3.10 5.38
N PHE A 21 -10.08 2.61 5.27
CA PHE A 21 -9.42 2.27 4.02
C PHE A 21 -9.11 0.78 4.00
N VAL A 22 -9.37 0.14 2.86
CA VAL A 22 -9.16 -1.28 2.67
C VAL A 22 -7.99 -1.47 1.71
N ASN A 23 -7.10 -2.39 2.05
CA ASN A 23 -6.04 -2.84 1.15
C ASN A 23 -6.68 -3.36 -0.15
N SER A 24 -6.30 -2.79 -1.29
CA SER A 24 -6.92 -3.18 -2.57
C SER A 24 -6.31 -4.43 -3.20
N GLY A 25 -5.24 -4.98 -2.61
CA GLY A 25 -4.47 -6.08 -3.20
C GLY A 25 -3.67 -5.66 -4.43
N LYS A 26 -3.49 -4.35 -4.67
CA LYS A 26 -2.85 -3.83 -5.89
C LYS A 26 -1.71 -2.90 -5.56
N PHE A 27 -0.66 -2.99 -6.38
CA PHE A 27 0.46 -2.08 -6.34
C PHE A 27 0.42 -1.10 -7.52
N ARG A 28 1.04 0.05 -7.32
CA ARG A 28 1.41 0.95 -8.40
C ARG A 28 2.93 0.94 -8.50
N VAL A 29 3.45 0.53 -9.65
CA VAL A 29 4.88 0.59 -9.97
C VAL A 29 5.06 1.65 -11.03
N ASN A 30 5.80 2.72 -10.72
CA ASN A 30 6.14 3.75 -11.68
C ASN A 30 7.65 3.79 -11.89
N ALA A 31 8.09 3.73 -13.14
CA ALA A 31 9.48 3.99 -13.51
C ALA A 31 9.66 5.45 -13.93
N ASN A 32 10.74 6.08 -13.46
CA ASN A 32 11.16 7.40 -13.89
C ASN A 32 12.68 7.41 -14.08
N GLY A 33 13.11 7.30 -15.34
CA GLY A 33 14.51 7.08 -15.67
C GLY A 33 15.04 5.79 -15.05
N ASN A 34 16.11 5.89 -14.27
CA ASN A 34 16.74 4.76 -13.56
C ASN A 34 16.25 4.60 -12.10
N ARG A 35 15.06 5.11 -11.79
CA ARG A 35 14.43 5.01 -10.48
C ARG A 35 13.02 4.46 -10.61
N VAL A 36 12.60 3.77 -9.56
CA VAL A 36 11.26 3.21 -9.42
C VAL A 36 10.65 3.71 -8.12
N ASP A 37 9.36 4.02 -8.20
CA ASP A 37 8.48 4.20 -7.07
C ASP A 37 7.47 3.04 -7.04
N VAL A 38 7.25 2.46 -5.85
CA VAL A 38 6.27 1.39 -5.62
C VAL A 38 5.35 1.81 -4.47
N TRP A 39 4.05 1.76 -4.71
CA TRP A 39 3.04 1.98 -3.68
C TRP A 39 2.08 0.80 -3.57
N LEU A 40 1.64 0.50 -2.34
CA LEU A 40 0.46 -0.31 -2.11
C LEU A 40 -0.77 0.58 -2.13
N ILE A 41 -1.79 0.20 -2.90
CA ILE A 41 -3.00 0.98 -3.05
C ILE A 41 -4.02 0.56 -1.99
N TYR A 42 -4.43 1.50 -1.15
CA TYR A 42 -5.60 1.38 -0.30
C TYR A 42 -6.77 2.15 -0.92
N ARG A 43 -8.00 1.69 -0.70
CA ARG A 43 -9.22 2.36 -1.18
C ARG A 43 -10.14 2.68 -0.03
N CYS A 44 -10.64 3.91 -0.02
CA CYS A 44 -11.68 4.35 0.90
C CYS A 44 -12.88 3.41 0.77
N LYS A 45 -13.30 2.80 1.89
CA LYS A 45 -14.43 1.87 1.91
C LYS A 45 -15.71 2.51 1.37
N LYS A 46 -15.91 3.81 1.65
CA LYS A 46 -17.07 4.62 1.26
C LYS A 46 -17.07 5.05 -0.21
N CYS A 47 -16.05 5.78 -0.67
CA CYS A 47 -16.06 6.42 -2.00
C CYS A 47 -15.05 5.85 -3.00
N LYS A 48 -14.30 4.81 -2.61
CA LYS A 48 -13.27 4.15 -3.43
C LYS A 48 -12.09 5.03 -3.87
N HIS A 49 -12.00 6.25 -3.35
CA HIS A 49 -10.81 7.11 -3.53
C HIS A 49 -9.55 6.37 -3.08
N SER A 50 -8.48 6.49 -3.88
CA SER A 50 -7.24 5.78 -3.64
C SER A 50 -6.35 6.55 -2.68
N TRP A 51 -5.62 5.81 -1.86
CA TRP A 51 -4.55 6.31 -1.02
C TRP A 51 -3.36 5.37 -1.21
N ASN A 52 -2.24 5.91 -1.66
CA ASN A 52 -1.07 5.14 -2.04
C ASN A 52 -0.07 5.16 -0.88
N LEU A 53 0.18 4.00 -0.27
CA LEU A 53 1.16 3.85 0.79
C LEU A 53 2.50 3.50 0.16
N ALA A 54 3.52 4.31 0.42
CA ALA A 54 4.86 4.18 -0.14
C ALA A 54 5.56 2.91 0.41
N ILE A 55 5.95 2.02 -0.51
CA ILE A 55 6.83 0.89 -0.22
C ILE A 55 8.27 1.31 -0.50
N TYR A 56 8.52 1.71 -1.75
CA TYR A 56 9.79 2.24 -2.25
C TYR A 56 9.54 3.59 -2.93
N GLU A 57 10.39 4.57 -2.64
CA GLU A 57 10.39 5.87 -3.33
C GLU A 57 11.77 6.14 -3.90
N ARG A 58 11.81 6.58 -5.16
CA ARG A 58 13.00 6.95 -5.92
C ARG A 58 14.15 5.97 -5.74
N THR A 59 13.83 4.68 -5.80
CA THR A 59 14.76 3.59 -5.52
C THR A 59 15.35 3.07 -6.83
N LYS A 60 16.66 2.76 -6.86
CA LYS A 60 17.26 2.09 -8.02
C LYS A 60 16.63 0.68 -8.15
N PRO A 61 16.19 0.23 -9.33
CA PRO A 61 15.63 -1.11 -9.49
C PRO A 61 16.54 -2.22 -8.94
N SER A 62 17.85 -2.08 -9.11
CA SER A 62 18.87 -3.02 -8.60
C SER A 62 18.97 -3.12 -7.07
N LYS A 63 18.25 -2.27 -6.33
CA LYS A 63 18.16 -2.31 -4.86
C LYS A 63 16.89 -2.99 -4.37
N ILE A 64 15.96 -3.29 -5.27
CA ILE A 64 14.76 -4.08 -4.99
C ILE A 64 15.10 -5.52 -5.36
N LYS A 65 14.75 -6.48 -4.51
CA LYS A 65 14.91 -7.90 -4.86
C LYS A 65 14.07 -8.18 -6.11
N GLN A 66 14.63 -8.93 -7.05
CA GLN A 66 13.94 -9.21 -8.32
C GLN A 66 12.59 -9.90 -8.09
N GLU A 67 12.55 -10.89 -7.19
CA GLU A 67 11.34 -11.59 -6.78
C GLU A 67 10.25 -10.64 -6.26
N ASP A 68 10.61 -9.74 -5.32
CA ASP A 68 9.66 -8.73 -4.81
C ASP A 68 9.17 -7.81 -5.94
N TYR A 69 10.06 -7.45 -6.86
CA TYR A 69 9.72 -6.59 -7.99
C TYR A 69 8.70 -7.23 -8.94
N GLU A 70 8.87 -8.50 -9.26
CA GLU A 70 7.93 -9.29 -10.07
C GLU A 70 6.56 -9.39 -9.37
N LEU A 71 6.54 -9.69 -8.08
CA LEU A 71 5.29 -9.75 -7.29
C LEU A 71 4.54 -8.40 -7.26
N PHE A 72 5.25 -7.26 -7.23
CA PHE A 72 4.60 -5.96 -7.35
C PHE A 72 3.93 -5.77 -8.72
N LEU A 73 4.58 -6.21 -9.79
CA LEU A 73 4.03 -6.11 -11.16
C LEU A 73 2.80 -6.99 -11.34
N GLU A 74 2.82 -8.18 -10.75
CA GLU A 74 1.72 -9.16 -10.83
C GLU A 74 0.54 -8.83 -9.92
N ASN A 75 0.69 -7.85 -9.01
CA ASN A 75 -0.28 -7.56 -7.95
C ASN A 75 -0.52 -8.77 -7.05
N ASP A 76 0.57 -9.40 -6.60
CA ASP A 76 0.49 -10.55 -5.71
C ASP A 76 -0.29 -10.21 -4.42
N TYR A 77 -1.35 -10.97 -4.18
CA TYR A 77 -2.29 -10.70 -3.10
C TYR A 77 -1.68 -10.99 -1.73
N GLU A 78 -0.86 -12.03 -1.61
CA GLU A 78 -0.21 -12.41 -0.36
C GLU A 78 0.83 -11.38 0.08
N LEU A 79 1.62 -10.85 -0.87
CA LEU A 79 2.53 -9.75 -0.62
C LEU A 79 1.77 -8.49 -0.19
N ALA A 80 0.64 -8.19 -0.84
CA ALA A 80 -0.19 -7.06 -0.45
C ALA A 80 -0.72 -7.22 0.99
N LEU A 81 -1.19 -8.42 1.36
CA LEU A 81 -1.61 -8.73 2.73
C LEU A 81 -0.46 -8.60 3.72
N LYS A 82 0.73 -9.10 3.38
CA LYS A 82 1.93 -9.00 4.22
C LYS A 82 2.24 -7.55 4.57
N TYR A 83 2.24 -6.64 3.58
CA TYR A 83 2.37 -5.20 3.85
C TYR A 83 1.18 -4.65 4.65
N GLY A 84 -0.04 -5.14 4.40
CA GLY A 84 -1.22 -4.71 5.16
C GLY A 84 -1.23 -5.13 6.63
N TYR A 85 -0.44 -6.13 7.01
CA TYR A 85 -0.24 -6.59 8.38
C TYR A 85 1.04 -6.05 9.04
N ASP A 86 1.92 -5.40 8.26
CA ASP A 86 3.14 -4.79 8.76
C ASP A 86 2.82 -3.45 9.44
N ILE A 87 2.83 -3.46 10.78
CA ILE A 87 2.54 -2.29 11.61
C ILE A 87 3.55 -1.16 11.36
N ASP A 88 4.82 -1.48 11.15
CA ASP A 88 5.85 -0.46 10.94
C ASP A 88 5.70 0.18 9.55
N PHE A 89 5.31 -0.61 8.54
CA PHE A 89 4.88 -0.10 7.24
C PHE A 89 3.68 0.86 7.34
N LEU A 90 2.67 0.50 8.12
CA LEU A 90 1.50 1.35 8.33
C LEU A 90 1.86 2.64 9.07
N LYS A 91 2.68 2.55 10.13
CA LYS A 91 3.17 3.72 10.89
C LYS A 91 3.98 4.67 10.02
N ARG A 92 4.94 4.19 9.23
CA ARG A 92 5.75 5.06 8.34
C ARG A 92 4.92 5.77 7.28
N ASN A 93 3.75 5.22 6.95
CA ASN A 93 2.77 5.83 6.05
C ASN A 93 1.72 6.69 6.76
N ASN A 94 1.87 6.96 8.06
CA ASN A 94 0.92 7.73 8.87
C ASN A 94 -0.50 7.16 8.86
N ALA A 95 -0.63 5.83 8.75
CA ALA A 95 -1.89 5.15 8.93
C ALA A 95 -2.29 5.15 10.41
N GLU A 96 -3.56 5.49 10.68
CA GLU A 96 -4.17 5.12 11.95
C GLU A 96 -4.71 3.70 11.82
N PHE A 97 -4.57 2.89 12.87
CA PHE A 97 -5.05 1.51 12.85
C PHE A 97 -5.66 1.10 14.19
N ARG A 98 -6.61 0.16 14.13
CA ARG A 98 -7.27 -0.47 15.27
C ARG A 98 -7.35 -1.97 15.09
#